data_AF-A0A7Y3ND74-F1
#
_entry.id   AF-A0A7Y3ND74-F1
#
_cell.length_a   1.000
_cell.length_b   1.000
_cell.length_c   1.000
_cell.angle_alpha   90.00
_cell.angle_beta   90.00
_cell.angle_gamma   90.00
#
_symmetry.space_group_name_H-M   'P 1'
#
loop_
_entity.id
_entity.type
_entity.pdbx_description
1 polymer ?
#
loop_
_entity_poly.entity_id
_entity_poly.type
_entity_poly.pdbx_seq_one_letter_code
_entity_poly.pdbx_strand_id
1 'polypeptide(L)'
;MSDPAATLDPDTMRCGLLLESAQLQQRAAAEGLERLQAHTRDLDAIVRDEIRRTLIDELKGLSAEVTAAVASLRAARRSLHLRLGVGAVGLGVAAATAPLVLAWWLLPSASQVAALRAERDALRRNIATLSLHGGRIDWRVCGAARRLCVRIAHGSPAFGPHADYRLVVER
;
A
#
# COMPACT_ATOMS: atom_id res chain seq x y z
N MET A 1 -76.86 58.96 -79.91
CA MET A 1 -76.62 59.12 -78.46
C MET A 1 -75.52 58.16 -78.09
N SER A 2 -74.47 58.71 -77.48
CA SER A 2 -73.07 58.31 -77.57
C SER A 2 -72.67 56.98 -76.91
N ASP A 3 -71.62 56.37 -77.48
CA ASP A 3 -70.84 55.24 -76.98
C ASP A 3 -70.41 55.37 -75.51
N PRO A 4 -70.49 54.29 -74.70
CA PRO A 4 -69.78 54.19 -73.44
C PRO A 4 -68.48 53.38 -73.63
N ALA A 5 -67.59 53.82 -74.52
CA ALA A 5 -66.20 53.38 -74.48
C ALA A 5 -65.46 54.29 -73.51
N ALA A 6 -65.59 53.98 -72.23
CA ALA A 6 -64.76 54.56 -71.18
C ALA A 6 -63.29 54.37 -71.60
N THR A 7 -62.63 55.47 -71.96
CA THR A 7 -61.19 55.52 -72.18
C THR A 7 -60.53 55.09 -70.89
N LEU A 8 -60.05 53.84 -70.83
CA LEU A 8 -59.21 53.38 -69.74
C LEU A 8 -57.99 54.32 -69.67
N ASP A 9 -57.89 55.01 -68.55
CA ASP A 9 -56.88 56.00 -68.27
C ASP A 9 -55.48 55.35 -68.27
N PRO A 10 -54.52 55.81 -69.10
CA PRO A 10 -53.21 55.18 -69.26
C PRO A 10 -52.42 55.06 -67.95
N ASP A 11 -52.67 55.93 -66.98
CA ASP A 11 -52.03 55.88 -65.66
C ASP A 11 -52.51 54.68 -64.82
N THR A 12 -53.76 54.26 -64.97
CA THR A 12 -54.29 53.05 -64.29
C THR A 12 -53.66 51.76 -64.82
N MET A 13 -53.42 51.67 -66.13
CA MET A 13 -52.75 50.52 -66.75
C MET A 13 -51.27 50.44 -66.32
N ARG A 14 -50.58 51.58 -66.24
CA ARG A 14 -49.18 51.64 -65.78
C ARG A 14 -49.05 51.27 -64.31
N CYS A 15 -49.97 51.73 -63.46
CA CYS A 15 -50.04 51.30 -62.06
C CYS A 15 -50.32 49.80 -61.92
N GLY A 16 -51.18 49.23 -62.77
CA GLY A 16 -51.43 47.78 -62.83
C GLY A 16 -50.18 46.97 -63.18
N LEU A 17 -49.44 47.38 -64.21
CA LEU A 17 -48.19 46.73 -64.61
C LEU A 17 -47.10 46.84 -63.55
N LEU A 18 -47.00 48.00 -62.87
CA LEU A 18 -46.06 48.19 -61.76
C LEU A 18 -46.43 47.30 -60.57
N LEU A 19 -47.72 47.21 -60.23
CA LEU A 19 -48.22 46.33 -59.17
C LEU A 19 -47.94 44.86 -59.50
N GLU A 20 -48.18 44.43 -60.74
CA GLU A 20 -47.92 43.07 -61.19
C GLU A 20 -46.42 42.75 -61.16
N SER A 21 -45.57 43.66 -61.63
CA SER A 21 -44.11 43.49 -61.57
C SER A 21 -43.59 43.43 -60.13
N ALA A 22 -44.12 44.26 -59.22
CA ALA A 22 -43.79 44.24 -57.80
C ALA A 22 -44.26 42.93 -57.15
N GLN A 23 -45.44 42.44 -57.51
CA GLN A 23 -46.00 41.20 -57.00
C GLN A 23 -45.23 39.97 -57.52
N LEU A 24 -44.76 40.00 -58.77
CA LEU A 24 -43.87 38.99 -59.33
C LEU A 24 -42.50 38.98 -58.62
N GLN A 25 -41.92 40.16 -58.36
CA GLN A 25 -40.68 40.27 -57.59
C GLN A 25 -40.84 39.76 -56.15
N GLN A 26 -41.97 40.05 -55.50
CA GLN A 26 -42.25 39.59 -54.14
C GLN A 26 -42.40 38.06 -54.09
N ARG A 27 -43.05 37.45 -55.08
CA ARG A 27 -43.17 35.98 -55.19
C ARG A 27 -41.81 35.33 -55.42
N ALA A 28 -41.01 35.86 -56.34
CA ALA A 28 -39.65 35.35 -56.58
C ALA A 28 -38.75 35.48 -55.34
N ALA A 29 -38.88 36.58 -54.59
CA ALA A 29 -38.16 36.75 -53.34
C ALA A 29 -38.63 35.77 -52.25
N ALA A 30 -39.94 35.53 -52.14
CA ALA A 30 -40.50 34.56 -51.19
C ALA A 30 -40.05 33.12 -51.49
N GLU A 31 -40.08 32.70 -52.76
CA GLU A 31 -39.58 31.38 -53.19
C GLU A 31 -38.08 31.22 -52.95
N GLY A 32 -37.30 32.28 -53.18
CA GLY A 32 -35.86 32.29 -52.88
C GLY A 32 -35.58 32.11 -51.38
N LEU A 33 -36.32 32.82 -50.53
CA LEU A 33 -36.22 32.69 -49.08
C LEU A 33 -36.61 31.28 -48.59
N GLU A 34 -37.66 30.69 -49.17
CA GLU A 34 -38.09 29.34 -48.81
C GLU A 34 -37.05 28.28 -49.20
N ARG A 35 -36.44 28.40 -50.38
CA ARG A 35 -35.33 27.51 -50.80
C ARG A 35 -34.10 27.65 -49.91
N LEU A 36 -33.71 28.87 -49.55
CA LEU A 36 -32.60 29.11 -48.62
C LEU A 36 -32.91 28.57 -47.23
N GLN A 37 -34.15 28.70 -46.77
CA GLN A 37 -34.59 28.14 -45.49
C GLN A 37 -34.60 26.61 -45.52
N ALA A 38 -34.98 25.99 -46.64
CA ALA A 38 -34.91 24.55 -46.82
C ALA A 38 -33.46 24.06 -46.83
N HIS A 39 -32.56 24.71 -47.58
CA HIS A 39 -31.14 24.35 -47.61
C HIS A 39 -30.43 24.55 -46.28
N THR A 40 -30.75 25.60 -45.53
CA THR A 40 -30.16 25.80 -44.18
C THR A 40 -30.65 24.76 -43.18
N ARG A 41 -31.91 24.35 -43.25
CA ARG A 41 -32.44 23.25 -42.42
C ARG A 41 -31.81 21.89 -42.78
N ASP A 42 -31.61 21.64 -44.06
CA ASP A 42 -30.95 20.41 -44.54
C ASP A 42 -29.48 20.36 -44.11
N LEU A 43 -28.75 21.48 -44.25
CA LEU A 43 -27.39 21.58 -43.71
C LEU A 43 -27.34 21.38 -42.20
N ASP A 44 -28.26 21.97 -41.43
CA ASP A 44 -28.29 21.80 -39.97
C ASP A 44 -28.50 20.32 -39.60
N ALA A 45 -29.38 19.62 -40.33
CA ALA A 45 -29.60 18.20 -40.13
C ALA A 45 -28.35 17.37 -40.44
N ILE A 46 -27.68 17.65 -41.56
CA ILE A 46 -26.44 16.95 -41.97
C ILE A 46 -25.32 17.22 -40.97
N VAL A 47 -25.08 18.47 -40.60
CA VAL A 47 -24.04 18.85 -39.63
C VAL A 47 -24.30 18.21 -38.27
N ARG A 48 -25.56 18.19 -37.82
CA ARG A 48 -25.93 17.53 -36.55
C ARG A 48 -25.69 16.03 -36.59
N ASP A 49 -26.00 15.38 -37.69
CA ASP A 49 -25.78 13.94 -37.83
C ASP A 49 -24.27 13.62 -37.90
N GLU A 50 -23.49 14.44 -38.63
CA GLU A 50 -22.04 14.27 -38.73
C GLU A 50 -21.32 14.53 -37.39
N ILE A 51 -21.73 15.58 -36.66
CA ILE A 51 -21.24 15.85 -35.30
C ILE A 51 -21.59 14.67 -34.39
N ARG A 52 -22.82 14.16 -34.46
CA ARG A 52 -23.26 13.05 -33.61
C ARG A 52 -22.47 11.78 -33.91
N ARG A 53 -22.24 11.46 -35.19
CA ARG A 53 -21.44 10.30 -35.61
C ARG A 53 -20.00 10.44 -35.17
N THR A 54 -19.37 11.57 -35.49
CA THR A 54 -17.96 11.83 -35.10
C THR A 54 -17.78 11.74 -33.60
N LEU A 55 -18.68 12.37 -32.82
CA LEU A 55 -18.62 12.32 -31.36
C LEU A 55 -18.77 10.88 -30.83
N ILE A 56 -19.70 10.10 -31.40
CA ILE A 56 -19.90 8.70 -31.00
C ILE A 56 -18.67 7.85 -31.34
N ASP A 57 -18.08 8.05 -32.52
CA ASP A 57 -16.92 7.28 -32.95
C ASP A 57 -15.66 7.64 -32.14
N GLU A 58 -15.44 8.92 -31.85
CA GLU A 58 -14.38 9.37 -30.95
C GLU A 58 -14.57 8.83 -29.52
N LEU A 59 -15.80 8.89 -28.99
CA LEU A 59 -16.11 8.32 -27.66
C LEU A 59 -15.89 6.80 -27.62
N LYS A 60 -16.24 6.09 -28.69
CA LYS A 60 -15.96 4.65 -28.81
C LYS A 60 -14.46 4.39 -28.86
N GLY A 61 -13.71 5.15 -29.67
CA GLY A 61 -12.25 5.08 -29.74
C GLY A 61 -11.61 5.28 -28.38
N LEU A 62 -11.97 6.37 -27.70
CA LEU A 62 -11.48 6.68 -26.36
C LEU A 62 -11.84 5.60 -25.34
N SER A 63 -13.06 5.05 -25.40
CA SER A 63 -13.47 3.96 -24.52
C SER A 63 -12.69 2.67 -24.76
N ALA A 64 -12.34 2.37 -26.02
CA ALA A 64 -11.52 1.23 -26.38
C ALA A 64 -10.09 1.40 -25.87
N GLU A 65 -9.52 2.61 -26.00
CA GLU A 65 -8.19 2.91 -25.46
C GLU A 65 -8.16 2.84 -23.93
N VAL A 66 -9.15 3.41 -23.25
CA VAL A 66 -9.28 3.35 -21.79
C VAL A 66 -9.42 1.90 -21.31
N THR A 67 -10.24 1.09 -21.98
CA THR A 67 -10.39 -0.33 -21.60
C THR A 67 -9.11 -1.13 -21.82
N ALA A 68 -8.37 -0.87 -22.91
CA ALA A 68 -7.07 -1.47 -23.16
C ALA A 68 -6.02 -1.06 -22.10
N ALA A 69 -5.97 0.22 -21.74
CA ALA A 69 -5.09 0.75 -20.69
C ALA A 69 -5.44 0.18 -19.30
N VAL A 70 -6.72 0.03 -18.98
CA VAL A 70 -7.17 -0.61 -17.74
C VAL A 70 -6.83 -2.11 -17.72
N ALA A 71 -6.95 -2.79 -18.86
CA ALA A 71 -6.60 -4.21 -18.97
C ALA A 71 -5.09 -4.43 -18.73
N SER A 72 -4.22 -3.58 -19.31
CA SER A 72 -2.77 -3.65 -19.10
C SER A 72 -2.40 -3.33 -17.64
N LEU A 73 -3.03 -2.31 -17.03
CA LEU A 73 -2.83 -1.99 -15.61
C LEU A 73 -3.28 -3.13 -14.68
N ARG A 74 -4.40 -3.80 -14.98
CA ARG A 74 -4.88 -4.94 -14.19
C ARG A 74 -3.91 -6.11 -14.25
N ALA A 75 -3.34 -6.40 -15.43
CA ALA A 75 -2.33 -7.44 -15.57
C ALA A 75 -1.07 -7.10 -14.75
N ALA A 76 -0.57 -5.86 -14.83
CA ALA A 76 0.57 -5.39 -14.04
C ALA A 76 0.29 -5.45 -12.53
N ARG A 77 -0.91 -5.02 -12.10
CA ARG A 77 -1.32 -5.03 -10.69
C ARG A 77 -1.43 -6.44 -10.12
N ARG A 78 -1.89 -7.42 -10.90
CA ARG A 78 -1.90 -8.83 -10.47
C ARG A 78 -0.50 -9.36 -10.20
N SER A 79 0.45 -9.06 -11.08
CA SER A 79 1.86 -9.45 -10.89
C SER A 79 2.46 -8.83 -9.62
N LEU A 80 2.21 -7.52 -9.40
CA LEU A 80 2.65 -6.84 -8.18
C LEU A 80 2.02 -7.43 -6.92
N HIS A 81 0.71 -7.66 -6.92
CA HIS A 81 0.01 -8.27 -5.78
C HIS A 81 0.48 -9.68 -5.48
N LEU A 82 0.77 -10.49 -6.51
CA LEU A 82 1.35 -11.82 -6.32
C LEU A 82 2.75 -11.73 -5.71
N ARG A 83 3.62 -10.84 -6.23
CA ARG A 83 4.98 -10.66 -5.68
C ARG A 83 4.95 -10.17 -4.24
N LEU A 84 4.10 -9.18 -3.94
CA LEU A 84 3.93 -8.66 -2.59
C LEU A 84 3.33 -9.71 -1.67
N GLY A 85 2.33 -10.47 -2.13
CA GLY A 85 1.73 -11.56 -1.38
C GLY A 85 2.74 -12.66 -1.05
N VAL A 86 3.50 -13.13 -2.05
CA VAL A 86 4.56 -14.14 -1.85
C VAL A 86 5.63 -13.61 -0.90
N GLY A 87 6.06 -12.35 -1.06
CA GLY A 87 7.03 -11.72 -0.16
C GLY A 87 6.52 -11.61 1.28
N ALA A 88 5.27 -11.20 1.47
CA ALA A 88 4.66 -11.08 2.79
C ALA A 88 4.50 -12.44 3.48
N VAL A 89 4.07 -13.47 2.74
CA VAL A 89 3.99 -14.85 3.24
C VAL A 89 5.38 -15.35 3.63
N GLY A 90 6.38 -15.15 2.78
CA GLY A 90 7.76 -15.54 3.08
C GLY A 90 8.31 -14.88 4.35
N LEU A 91 8.09 -13.56 4.50
CA LEU A 91 8.50 -12.83 5.69
C LEU A 91 7.77 -13.33 6.95
N GLY A 92 6.47 -13.62 6.85
CA GLY A 92 5.70 -14.18 7.96
C GLY A 92 6.19 -15.55 8.39
N VAL A 93 6.48 -16.44 7.44
CA VAL A 93 7.07 -17.77 7.72
C VAL A 93 8.43 -17.61 8.39
N ALA A 94 9.31 -16.77 7.84
CA ALA A 94 10.64 -16.53 8.41
C ALA A 94 10.57 -15.99 9.83
N ALA A 95 9.66 -15.05 10.11
CA ALA A 95 9.47 -14.49 11.44
C ALA A 95 8.95 -15.54 12.45
N ALA A 96 8.13 -16.49 12.02
CA ALA A 96 7.64 -17.57 12.86
C ALA A 96 8.71 -18.66 13.12
N THR A 97 9.50 -19.01 12.10
CA THR A 97 10.48 -20.11 12.20
C THR A 97 11.80 -19.67 12.81
N ALA A 98 12.24 -18.43 12.59
CA ALA A 98 13.49 -17.91 13.13
C ALA A 98 13.64 -18.09 14.66
N PRO A 99 12.67 -17.70 15.51
CA PRO A 99 12.81 -17.89 16.96
C PRO A 99 12.81 -19.37 17.36
N LEU A 100 12.09 -20.23 16.63
CA LEU A 100 12.08 -21.67 16.89
C LEU A 100 13.43 -22.32 16.57
N VAL A 101 14.02 -21.97 15.43
CA VAL A 101 15.36 -22.44 15.03
C VAL A 101 16.40 -21.92 16.00
N LEU A 102 16.32 -20.63 16.37
CA LEU A 102 17.24 -20.03 17.33
C LEU A 102 17.13 -20.70 18.71
N ALA A 103 15.90 -20.96 19.18
CA ALA A 103 15.65 -21.67 20.41
C ALA A 103 16.23 -23.09 20.35
N TRP A 104 15.98 -23.83 19.27
CA TRP A 104 16.52 -25.18 19.13
C TRP A 104 18.06 -25.21 19.09
N TRP A 105 18.69 -24.17 18.55
CA TRP A 105 20.15 -24.05 18.49
C TRP A 105 20.79 -23.58 19.81
N LEU A 106 20.14 -22.67 20.55
CA LEU A 106 20.64 -22.16 21.84
C LEU A 106 20.28 -23.06 23.03
N LEU A 107 19.17 -23.80 22.99
CA LEU A 107 18.74 -24.56 24.16
C LEU A 107 19.65 -25.80 24.34
N PRO A 108 20.27 -25.96 25.53
CA PRO A 108 21.06 -27.15 25.83
C PRO A 108 20.18 -28.40 25.84
N SER A 109 20.77 -29.53 25.45
CA SER A 109 20.05 -30.80 25.40
C SER A 109 19.58 -31.23 26.79
N ALA A 110 18.51 -32.02 26.86
CA ALA A 110 17.94 -32.47 28.12
C ALA A 110 18.96 -33.20 29.03
N SER A 111 19.91 -33.92 28.43
CA SER A 111 20.99 -34.59 29.15
C SER A 111 22.01 -33.61 29.74
N GLN A 112 22.36 -32.52 29.04
CA GLN A 112 23.22 -31.46 29.57
C GLN A 112 22.55 -30.75 30.75
N VAL A 113 21.25 -30.46 30.65
CA VAL A 113 20.49 -29.86 31.75
C VAL A 113 20.42 -30.81 32.95
N ALA A 114 20.22 -32.11 32.72
CA ALA A 114 20.22 -33.12 33.79
C ALA A 114 21.58 -33.23 34.47
N ALA A 115 22.68 -33.24 33.70
CA ALA A 115 24.05 -33.26 34.23
C ALA A 115 24.33 -32.01 35.09
N LEU A 116 24.02 -30.81 34.59
CA LEU A 116 24.18 -29.57 35.34
C LEU A 116 23.35 -29.52 36.62
N ARG A 117 22.14 -30.09 36.61
CA ARG A 117 21.30 -30.22 37.82
C ARG A 117 21.93 -31.19 38.82
N ALA A 118 22.43 -32.33 38.36
CA ALA A 118 23.10 -33.31 39.21
C ALA A 118 24.37 -32.73 39.85
N GLU A 119 25.19 -32.00 39.08
CA GLU A 119 26.37 -31.29 39.60
C GLU A 119 25.99 -30.24 40.64
N ARG A 120 25.02 -29.38 40.34
CA ARG A 120 24.50 -28.38 41.29
C ARG A 120 24.06 -29.04 42.60
N ASP A 121 23.35 -30.16 42.52
CA ASP A 121 22.83 -30.85 43.71
C ASP A 121 23.95 -31.57 44.48
N ALA A 122 25.01 -32.03 43.81
CA ALA A 122 26.22 -32.51 44.46
C ALA A 122 26.98 -31.38 45.18
N LEU A 123 27.20 -30.24 44.52
CA LEU A 123 27.86 -29.08 45.14
C LEU A 123 27.07 -28.56 46.34
N ARG A 124 25.73 -28.47 46.24
CA ARG A 124 24.88 -28.05 47.36
C ARG A 124 25.01 -28.98 48.57
N ARG A 125 25.06 -30.29 48.35
CA ARG A 125 25.28 -31.27 49.43
C ARG A 125 26.65 -31.08 50.07
N ASN A 126 27.70 -30.94 49.27
CA ASN A 126 29.05 -30.71 49.78
C ASN A 126 29.14 -29.43 50.61
N ILE A 127 28.54 -28.33 50.14
CA ILE A 127 28.49 -27.07 50.88
C ILE A 127 27.71 -27.24 52.19
N ALA A 128 26.58 -27.95 52.18
CA ALA A 128 25.82 -28.22 53.39
C ALA A 128 26.66 -29.01 54.41
N THR A 129 27.34 -30.08 53.97
CA THR A 129 28.23 -30.87 54.81
C THR A 129 29.39 -30.04 55.36
N LEU A 130 30.05 -29.22 54.53
CA LEU A 130 31.11 -28.30 54.95
C LEU A 130 30.59 -27.27 55.97
N SER A 131 29.39 -26.76 55.78
CA SER A 131 28.78 -25.79 56.69
C SER A 131 28.45 -26.41 58.06
N LEU A 132 28.01 -27.67 58.10
CA LEU A 132 27.76 -28.41 59.33
C LEU A 132 29.06 -28.68 60.09
N HIS A 133 30.13 -29.00 59.37
CA HIS A 133 31.47 -29.22 59.92
C HIS A 133 32.27 -27.92 60.08
N GLY A 134 31.61 -26.76 60.23
CA GLY A 134 32.30 -25.49 60.55
C GLY A 134 33.26 -24.95 59.48
N GLY A 135 33.28 -25.50 58.26
CA GLY A 135 34.18 -25.13 57.16
C GLY A 135 33.82 -23.82 56.44
N ARG A 136 32.99 -22.97 57.05
CA ARG A 136 32.70 -21.62 56.52
C ARG A 136 33.84 -20.67 56.87
N ILE A 137 34.60 -20.29 55.86
CA ILE A 137 35.71 -19.35 55.96
C ILE A 137 35.16 -17.93 55.89
N ASP A 138 35.16 -17.21 57.02
CA ASP A 138 34.88 -15.76 57.05
C ASP A 138 36.21 -15.02 56.88
N TRP A 139 36.40 -14.40 55.71
CA TRP A 139 37.59 -13.63 55.36
C TRP A 139 37.41 -12.20 55.87
N ARG A 140 38.23 -11.80 56.84
CA ARG A 140 38.25 -10.42 57.35
C ARG A 140 39.64 -9.85 57.23
N VAL A 141 39.73 -8.57 56.90
CA VAL A 141 41.01 -7.86 56.94
C VAL A 141 41.26 -7.43 58.38
N CYS A 142 42.40 -7.81 58.97
CA CYS A 142 42.72 -7.52 60.36
C CYS A 142 44.12 -6.88 60.53
N GLY A 143 44.24 -6.07 61.60
CA GLY A 143 45.45 -5.33 61.95
C GLY A 143 45.70 -4.06 61.12
N ALA A 144 46.56 -3.17 61.64
CA ALA A 144 46.89 -1.89 61.01
C ALA A 144 47.56 -2.04 59.62
N ALA A 145 48.21 -3.18 59.37
CA ALA A 145 48.84 -3.52 58.10
C ALA A 145 47.88 -4.15 57.05
N ARG A 146 46.56 -4.14 57.30
CA ARG A 146 45.50 -4.69 56.42
C ARG A 146 45.79 -6.12 55.93
N ARG A 147 46.21 -7.00 56.83
CA ARG A 147 46.47 -8.42 56.48
C ARG A 147 45.15 -9.19 56.41
N LEU A 148 45.10 -10.19 55.53
CA LEU A 148 43.90 -11.01 55.34
C LEU A 148 43.88 -12.12 56.40
N CYS A 149 42.84 -12.14 57.22
CA CYS A 149 42.72 -12.99 58.39
C CYS A 149 41.48 -13.88 58.25
N VAL A 150 41.65 -15.16 58.53
CA VAL A 150 40.58 -16.15 58.47
C VAL A 150 40.20 -16.54 59.88
N ARG A 151 38.89 -16.50 60.20
CA ARG A 151 38.37 -17.11 61.43
C ARG A 151 37.86 -18.51 61.12
N ILE A 152 38.57 -19.53 61.59
CA ILE A 152 38.16 -20.93 61.50
C ILE A 152 37.28 -21.26 62.70
N ALA A 153 36.06 -21.76 62.48
CA ALA A 153 35.18 -22.17 63.58
C ALA A 153 35.73 -23.41 64.28
N HIS A 154 35.70 -23.44 65.62
CA HIS A 154 36.27 -24.49 66.47
C HIS A 154 35.67 -25.90 66.29
N GLY A 155 34.58 -26.05 65.52
CA GLY A 155 33.97 -27.35 65.18
C GLY A 155 34.44 -27.95 63.85
N SER A 156 35.49 -27.39 63.24
CA SER A 156 35.98 -27.87 61.94
C SER A 156 37.02 -28.99 62.07
N PRO A 157 36.91 -30.06 61.25
CA PRO A 157 37.88 -31.14 61.28
C PRO A 157 39.26 -30.63 60.84
N ALA A 158 40.30 -31.04 61.57
CA ALA A 158 41.68 -30.77 61.21
C ALA A 158 41.97 -31.37 59.82
N PHE A 159 42.39 -30.54 58.87
CA PHE A 159 42.92 -31.03 57.60
C PHE A 159 44.40 -31.39 57.80
N GLY A 160 44.77 -32.65 57.64
CA GLY A 160 46.15 -33.13 57.84
C GLY A 160 46.51 -33.47 59.30
N PRO A 161 47.67 -34.12 59.54
CA PRO A 161 48.09 -34.61 60.86
C PRO A 161 48.32 -33.50 61.90
N HIS A 162 48.41 -32.23 61.47
CA HIS A 162 48.68 -31.08 62.33
C HIS A 162 47.64 -29.95 62.22
N ALA A 163 46.46 -30.19 61.64
CA ALA A 163 45.47 -29.14 61.32
C ALA A 163 46.01 -28.08 60.33
N ASP A 164 46.73 -28.55 59.31
CA ASP A 164 47.31 -27.76 58.23
C ASP A 164 46.22 -27.22 57.29
N TYR A 165 45.96 -25.92 57.36
CA TYR A 165 45.08 -25.24 56.42
C TYR A 165 45.86 -24.85 55.15
N ARG A 166 45.36 -25.28 53.99
CA ARG A 166 45.93 -24.90 52.69
C ARG A 166 45.31 -23.58 52.22
N LEU A 167 46.06 -22.49 52.32
CA LEU A 167 45.73 -21.22 51.66
C LEU A 167 46.12 -21.33 50.18
N VAL A 168 45.13 -21.46 49.29
CA VAL A 168 45.36 -21.30 47.85
C VAL A 168 45.20 -19.81 47.55
N VAL A 169 46.31 -19.14 47.23
CA VAL A 169 46.33 -17.76 46.75
C VAL A 169 46.35 -17.82 45.23
N GLU A 170 45.23 -17.47 44.58
CA GLU A 170 45.23 -17.23 43.14
C GLU A 170 46.06 -15.98 42.82
N ARG A 171 46.94 -16.08 41.83
CA ARG A 171 47.76 -14.98 41.29
C ARG A 171 47.00 -14.22 40.22
#